data_AF-A0A523TFQ7-F1
#
_entry.id   AF-A0A523TFQ7-F1
#
_cell.length_a   1.000
_cell.length_b   1.000
_cell.length_c   1.000
_cell.angle_alpha   90.00
_cell.angle_beta   90.00
_cell.angle_gamma   90.00
#
_symmetry.space_group_name_H-M   'P 1'
#
loop_
_entity.id
_entity.type
_entity.pdbx_description
1 polymer ?
#
loop_
_entity_poly.entity_id
_entity_poly.type
_entity_poly.pdbx_seq_one_letter_code
_entity_poly.pdbx_strand_id
1 'polypeptide(L)'
;MLFPLLLENKGRIINVGSEAGRISFPLNGPYSMSKYALEAFSDSLRRELMFLGVKVIHLQVGAVNTPMLERTYRCYTEDIDIEKTLLPNLVEKVIPTCKKEFDRCAEPEDIAKVVYRIIHRKRPKARYKIRNNKGRRLMEFLPSSLIDFVLLKMLK
;
A
#
# COMPACT_ATOMS: atom_id res chain seq x y z
N MET A 1 -1.00 20.71 -18.11
CA MET A 1 -1.39 20.35 -19.49
C MET A 1 -1.93 18.93 -19.67
N LEU A 2 -1.89 18.05 -18.66
CA LEU A 2 -2.33 16.64 -18.80
C LEU A 2 -3.87 16.45 -18.79
N PHE A 3 -4.59 17.27 -18.03
CA PHE A 3 -6.02 17.07 -17.79
C PHE A 3 -6.91 17.26 -19.04
N PRO A 4 -6.68 18.26 -19.92
CA PRO A 4 -7.45 18.36 -21.17
C PRO A 4 -7.33 17.13 -22.06
N LEU A 5 -6.12 16.59 -22.23
CA LEU A 5 -5.88 15.38 -23.04
C LEU A 5 -6.59 14.15 -22.45
N LEU A 6 -6.63 14.06 -21.11
CA LEU A 6 -7.35 13.00 -20.40
C LEU A 6 -8.86 13.05 -20.70
N LEU A 7 -9.44 14.25 -20.75
CA LEU A 7 -10.86 14.44 -21.04
C LEU A 7 -11.18 14.12 -22.51
N GLU A 8 -10.41 14.68 -23.43
CA GLU A 8 -10.58 14.48 -24.88
C GLU A 8 -10.54 13.00 -25.26
N ASN A 9 -9.60 12.26 -24.67
CA ASN A 9 -9.39 10.84 -24.98
C ASN A 9 -10.16 9.89 -24.06
N LYS A 10 -10.98 10.41 -23.13
CA LYS A 10 -11.65 9.61 -22.08
C LYS A 10 -10.68 8.64 -21.41
N GLY A 11 -9.53 9.18 -21.05
CA GLY A 11 -8.38 8.47 -20.54
C GLY A 11 -8.62 7.82 -19.18
N ARG A 12 -7.54 7.26 -18.63
CA ARG A 12 -7.57 6.57 -17.33
C ARG A 12 -6.47 7.11 -16.44
N ILE A 13 -6.78 7.31 -15.16
CA ILE A 13 -5.81 7.58 -14.10
C ILE A 13 -5.63 6.28 -13.32
N ILE A 14 -4.39 5.85 -13.15
CA ILE A 14 -4.04 4.67 -12.34
C ILE A 14 -3.16 5.13 -11.19
N ASN A 15 -3.69 5.11 -9.98
CA ASN A 15 -2.96 5.44 -8.76
C ASN A 15 -2.38 4.17 -8.13
N VAL A 16 -1.07 4.17 -7.87
CA VAL A 16 -0.37 3.05 -7.22
C VAL A 16 -0.33 3.29 -5.71
N GLY A 17 -1.26 2.66 -5.02
CA GLY A 17 -1.37 2.62 -3.57
C GLY A 17 -0.58 1.48 -2.93
N SER A 18 -1.01 1.09 -1.73
CA SER A 18 -0.40 0.05 -0.91
C SER A 18 -1.48 -0.62 -0.07
N GLU A 19 -1.28 -1.87 0.32
CA GLU A 19 -2.10 -2.47 1.39
C GLU A 19 -2.02 -1.69 2.72
N ALA A 20 -0.95 -0.90 2.93
CA ALA A 20 -0.85 0.05 4.05
C ALA A 20 -1.84 1.22 3.98
N GLY A 21 -2.62 1.34 2.90
CA GLY A 21 -3.77 2.27 2.80
C GLY A 21 -5.04 1.75 3.48
N ARG A 22 -5.03 0.52 4.01
CA ARG A 22 -6.19 -0.14 4.62
C ARG A 22 -5.94 -0.69 6.02
N ILE A 23 -4.67 -0.86 6.39
CA ILE A 23 -4.24 -1.22 7.73
C ILE A 23 -2.88 -0.57 8.01
N SER A 24 -2.67 -0.10 9.25
CA SER A 24 -1.41 0.51 9.68
C SER A 24 -0.69 -0.40 10.66
N PHE A 25 0.64 -0.39 10.60
CA PHE A 25 1.51 -1.09 11.55
C PHE A 25 2.39 -0.08 12.30
N PRO A 26 2.84 -0.40 13.52
CA PRO A 26 3.77 0.45 14.25
C PRO A 26 5.01 0.79 13.42
N LEU A 27 5.61 1.95 13.71
CA LEU A 27 6.79 2.48 13.01
C LEU A 27 6.58 2.86 11.53
N ASN A 28 5.37 2.66 10.98
CA ASN A 28 5.03 2.97 9.59
C ASN A 28 3.98 4.09 9.45
N GLY A 29 3.81 4.93 10.49
CA GLY A 29 2.74 5.92 10.60
C GLY A 29 2.65 6.89 9.43
N PRO A 30 3.72 7.67 9.12
CA PRO A 30 3.69 8.64 8.02
C PRO A 30 3.41 8.01 6.65
N TYR A 31 4.01 6.85 6.39
CA TYR A 31 3.76 6.11 5.14
C TYR A 31 2.30 5.65 5.05
N SER A 32 1.77 5.02 6.12
CA SER A 32 0.39 4.55 6.16
C SER A 32 -0.58 5.72 5.98
N MET A 33 -0.37 6.83 6.68
CA MET A 33 -1.14 8.07 6.49
C MET A 33 -1.18 8.52 5.02
N SER A 34 -0.02 8.59 4.36
CA SER A 34 0.04 8.96 2.93
C SER A 34 -0.76 8.01 2.03
N LYS A 35 -0.74 6.70 2.34
CA LYS A 35 -1.43 5.69 1.54
C LYS A 35 -2.93 5.65 1.81
N TYR A 36 -3.37 5.92 3.05
CA TYR A 36 -4.79 6.15 3.37
C TYR A 36 -5.31 7.42 2.70
N ALA A 37 -4.54 8.51 2.69
CA ALA A 37 -4.90 9.73 1.98
C ALA A 37 -5.08 9.47 0.48
N LEU A 38 -4.20 8.68 -0.13
CA LEU A 38 -4.30 8.31 -1.54
C LEU A 38 -5.56 7.47 -1.84
N GLU A 39 -6.02 6.63 -0.91
CA GLU A 39 -7.30 5.90 -1.05
C GLU A 39 -8.47 6.88 -1.11
N ALA A 40 -8.58 7.78 -0.13
CA ALA A 40 -9.65 8.77 -0.08
C ALA A 40 -9.63 9.69 -1.31
N PHE A 41 -8.44 10.16 -1.70
CA PHE A 41 -8.24 10.97 -2.89
C PHE A 41 -8.67 10.26 -4.17
N SER A 42 -8.24 9.01 -4.36
CA SER A 42 -8.62 8.22 -5.55
C SER A 42 -10.13 8.02 -5.63
N ASP A 43 -10.78 7.87 -4.49
CA ASP A 43 -12.22 7.70 -4.38
C ASP A 43 -13.00 8.98 -4.69
N SER A 44 -12.56 10.14 -4.17
CA SER A 44 -13.14 11.44 -4.49
C SER A 44 -12.98 11.74 -5.98
N LEU A 45 -11.74 11.64 -6.49
CA LEU A 45 -11.42 11.91 -7.87
C LEU A 45 -12.22 11.02 -8.83
N ARG A 46 -12.44 9.75 -8.49
CA ARG A 46 -13.29 8.86 -9.29
C ARG A 46 -14.73 9.35 -9.35
N ARG A 47 -15.29 9.84 -8.23
CA ARG A 47 -16.68 10.33 -8.16
C ARG A 47 -16.84 11.66 -8.88
N GLU A 48 -15.82 12.50 -8.88
CA GLU A 48 -15.80 13.75 -9.64
C GLU A 48 -15.69 13.47 -11.15
N LEU A 49 -14.74 12.62 -11.55
CA LEU A 49 -14.41 12.41 -12.95
C LEU A 49 -15.33 11.40 -13.68
N MET A 50 -16.14 10.62 -12.97
CA MET A 50 -17.08 9.70 -13.61
C MET A 50 -18.14 10.42 -14.46
N PHE A 51 -18.51 11.65 -14.09
CA PHE A 51 -19.43 12.50 -14.86
C PHE A 51 -18.80 12.99 -16.18
N LEU A 52 -17.48 12.95 -16.27
CA LEU A 52 -16.71 13.35 -17.45
C LEU A 52 -16.24 12.14 -18.28
N GLY A 53 -16.67 10.93 -17.92
CA GLY A 53 -16.31 9.70 -18.64
C GLY A 53 -14.85 9.23 -18.42
N VAL A 54 -14.12 9.86 -17.50
CA VAL A 54 -12.75 9.47 -17.14
C VAL A 54 -12.75 8.44 -16.02
N LYS A 55 -11.91 7.43 -16.14
CA LYS A 55 -11.83 6.33 -15.17
C LYS A 55 -10.64 6.52 -14.23
N VAL A 56 -10.89 6.43 -12.94
CA VAL A 56 -9.84 6.40 -11.92
C VAL A 56 -9.77 5.00 -11.32
N ILE A 57 -8.58 4.41 -11.32
CA ILE A 57 -8.31 3.07 -10.83
C ILE A 57 -7.26 3.17 -9.73
N HIS A 58 -7.51 2.51 -8.60
CA HIS A 58 -6.58 2.43 -7.48
C HIS A 58 -6.00 1.02 -7.34
N LEU A 59 -4.67 0.91 -7.35
CA LEU A 59 -3.97 -0.36 -7.12
C LEU A 59 -3.53 -0.44 -5.66
N GLN A 60 -4.02 -1.43 -4.93
CA GLN A 60 -3.55 -1.75 -3.58
C GLN A 60 -2.50 -2.83 -3.72
N VAL A 61 -1.23 -2.44 -3.64
CA VAL A 61 -0.11 -3.35 -3.86
C VAL A 61 0.48 -3.81 -2.53
N GLY A 62 0.81 -5.10 -2.42
CA GLY A 62 1.64 -5.64 -1.34
C GLY A 62 3.12 -5.23 -1.49
N ALA A 63 4.01 -5.94 -0.81
CA ALA A 63 5.46 -5.77 -1.01
C ALA A 63 5.85 -6.05 -2.48
N VAL A 64 6.73 -5.21 -3.05
CA VAL A 64 7.24 -5.37 -4.42
C VAL A 64 8.76 -5.30 -4.39
N ASN A 65 9.42 -6.22 -5.08
CA ASN A 65 10.87 -6.32 -5.22
C ASN A 65 11.43 -5.06 -5.91
N THR A 66 11.73 -4.05 -5.10
CA THR A 66 12.23 -2.74 -5.52
C THR A 66 13.23 -2.25 -4.48
N PRO A 67 14.11 -1.29 -4.84
CA PRO A 67 15.05 -0.70 -3.88
C PRO A 67 14.38 -0.10 -2.62
N MET A 68 13.07 0.18 -2.68
CA MET A 68 12.31 0.65 -1.52
C MET A 68 12.31 -0.35 -0.36
N LEU A 69 12.22 -1.66 -0.64
CA LEU A 69 12.21 -2.69 0.41
C LEU A 69 13.55 -2.75 1.13
N GLU A 70 14.65 -2.79 0.36
CA GLU A 70 16.00 -2.78 0.89
C GLU A 70 16.26 -1.53 1.73
N ARG A 71 15.89 -0.35 1.20
CA ARG A 71 16.02 0.91 1.94
C ARG A 71 15.23 0.89 3.24
N THR A 72 14.00 0.39 3.22
CA THR A 72 13.17 0.29 4.43
C THR A 72 13.81 -0.62 5.47
N TYR A 73 14.40 -1.73 5.05
CA TYR A 73 15.11 -2.63 5.96
C TYR A 73 16.33 -1.96 6.59
N ARG A 74 17.16 -1.28 5.77
CA ARG A 74 18.32 -0.52 6.26
C ARG A 74 17.93 0.57 7.25
N CYS A 75 16.80 1.24 7.05
CA CYS A 75 16.31 2.21 8.02
C CYS A 75 16.13 1.62 9.43
N TYR A 76 15.70 0.36 9.54
CA TYR A 76 15.54 -0.29 10.85
C TYR A 76 16.83 -0.88 11.42
N THR A 77 17.79 -1.26 10.56
CA THR A 77 19.02 -1.97 11.00
C THR A 77 20.25 -1.08 11.11
N GLU A 78 20.30 0.02 10.36
CA GLU A 78 21.49 0.88 10.22
C GLU A 78 21.19 2.31 10.68
N ASP A 79 20.03 2.87 10.32
CA ASP A 79 19.74 4.29 10.56
C ASP A 79 19.14 4.57 11.96
N ILE A 80 18.61 3.55 12.64
CA ILE A 80 18.00 3.68 13.97
C ILE A 80 18.96 3.18 15.04
N ASP A 81 19.33 4.07 15.96
CA ASP A 81 19.97 3.70 17.23
C ASP A 81 18.91 3.12 18.19
N ILE A 82 18.76 1.80 18.16
CA ILE A 82 17.68 1.05 18.85
C ILE A 82 17.69 1.34 20.36
N GLU A 83 18.87 1.36 20.98
CA GLU A 83 19.04 1.54 22.42
C GLU A 83 18.55 2.91 22.90
N LYS A 84 18.63 3.93 22.03
CA LYS A 84 18.15 5.29 22.33
C LYS A 84 16.66 5.48 22.04
N THR A 85 15.98 4.50 21.46
CA THR A 85 14.54 4.61 21.22
C THR A 85 13.74 4.38 22.51
N LEU A 86 12.55 4.98 22.59
CA LEU A 86 11.62 4.73 23.71
C LEU A 86 10.97 3.32 23.64
N LEU A 87 11.15 2.60 22.53
CA LEU A 87 10.48 1.32 22.24
C LEU A 87 11.46 0.31 21.61
N PRO A 88 12.61 -0.01 22.25
CA PRO A 88 13.66 -0.83 21.64
C PRO A 88 13.16 -2.23 21.25
N ASN A 89 12.43 -2.89 22.15
CA ASN A 89 11.83 -4.22 21.91
C ASN A 89 10.89 -4.24 20.71
N LEU A 90 10.15 -3.15 20.47
CA LEU A 90 9.25 -3.04 19.33
C LEU A 90 10.05 -2.99 18.02
N VAL A 91 11.09 -2.17 17.97
CA VAL A 91 11.96 -2.02 16.79
C VAL A 91 12.63 -3.36 16.48
N GLU A 92 13.20 -4.03 17.48
CA GLU A 92 13.83 -5.35 17.32
C GLU A 92 12.87 -6.40 16.76
N LYS A 93 11.62 -6.44 17.24
CA LYS A 93 10.61 -7.39 16.76
C LYS A 93 10.05 -7.06 15.36
N VAL A 94 10.16 -5.80 14.93
CA VAL A 94 9.75 -5.38 13.57
C VAL A 94 10.77 -5.81 12.52
N ILE A 95 12.07 -5.80 12.81
CA ILE A 95 13.13 -6.14 11.83
C ILE A 95 12.90 -7.52 11.15
N PRO A 96 12.66 -8.64 11.89
CA PRO A 96 12.35 -9.92 11.28
C PRO A 96 11.06 -9.90 10.44
N THR A 97 10.09 -9.06 10.82
CA THR A 97 8.83 -8.92 10.08
C THR A 97 9.08 -8.20 8.74
N CYS A 98 9.94 -7.18 8.71
CA CYS A 98 10.40 -6.55 7.47
C CYS A 98 11.11 -7.56 6.57
N LYS A 99 11.97 -8.42 7.12
CA LYS A 99 12.66 -9.47 6.35
C LYS A 99 11.67 -10.42 5.65
N LYS A 100 10.60 -10.84 6.33
CA LYS A 100 9.55 -11.69 5.76
C LYS A 100 8.79 -11.05 4.60
N GLU A 101 8.81 -9.73 4.46
CA GLU A 101 8.20 -9.05 3.31
C GLU A 101 9.04 -9.23 2.04
N PHE A 102 10.37 -9.45 2.14
CA PHE A 102 11.21 -9.81 1.00
C PHE A 102 10.82 -11.18 0.44
N ASP A 103 10.58 -12.17 1.30
CA ASP A 103 10.22 -13.53 0.88
C ASP A 103 8.86 -13.60 0.16
N ARG A 104 8.02 -12.58 0.33
CA ARG A 104 6.64 -12.54 -0.17
C ARG A 104 6.41 -11.43 -1.19
N CYS A 105 7.46 -10.74 -1.61
CA CYS A 105 7.33 -9.63 -2.53
C CYS A 105 6.91 -10.10 -3.92
N ALA A 106 6.18 -9.23 -4.62
CA ALA A 106 5.87 -9.40 -6.02
C ALA A 106 7.01 -8.84 -6.88
N GLU A 107 7.22 -9.39 -8.06
CA GLU A 107 8.11 -8.76 -9.03
C GLU A 107 7.42 -7.53 -9.67
N PRO A 108 8.17 -6.47 -10.04
CA PRO A 108 7.60 -5.30 -10.73
C PRO A 108 6.78 -5.67 -11.97
N GLU A 109 7.18 -6.73 -12.68
CA GLU A 109 6.49 -7.28 -13.85
C GLU A 109 5.06 -7.75 -13.51
N ASP A 110 4.82 -8.25 -12.30
CA ASP A 110 3.48 -8.64 -11.86
C ASP A 110 2.56 -7.41 -11.80
N ILE A 111 3.07 -6.26 -11.39
CA ILE A 111 2.34 -4.99 -11.35
C ILE A 111 2.13 -4.48 -12.78
N ALA A 112 3.16 -4.51 -13.62
CA ALA A 112 3.09 -4.11 -15.02
C ALA A 112 2.04 -4.92 -15.79
N LYS A 113 1.97 -6.24 -15.59
CA LYS A 113 0.94 -7.12 -16.19
C LYS A 113 -0.48 -6.72 -15.76
N VAL A 114 -0.67 -6.30 -14.51
CA VAL A 114 -1.98 -5.81 -14.05
C VAL A 114 -2.33 -4.48 -14.71
N VAL A 115 -1.39 -3.53 -14.77
CA VAL A 115 -1.57 -2.24 -15.45
C VAL A 115 -1.91 -2.45 -16.92
N TYR A 116 -1.14 -3.31 -17.62
CA TYR A 116 -1.39 -3.67 -19.01
C TYR A 116 -2.81 -4.21 -19.23
N ARG A 117 -3.30 -5.08 -18.34
CA ARG A 117 -4.68 -5.56 -18.41
C ARG A 117 -5.71 -4.47 -18.17
N ILE A 118 -5.46 -3.53 -17.25
CA ILE A 118 -6.38 -2.43 -16.92
C ILE A 118 -6.55 -1.49 -18.12
N ILE A 119 -5.45 -1.13 -18.79
CA ILE A 119 -5.50 -0.19 -19.93
C ILE A 119 -6.25 -0.77 -21.14
N HIS A 120 -6.24 -2.10 -21.34
CA HIS A 120 -6.98 -2.77 -22.41
C HIS A 120 -8.43 -3.11 -22.05
N ARG A 121 -8.83 -3.00 -20.78
CA ARG A 121 -10.18 -3.36 -20.35
C ARG A 121 -11.19 -2.25 -20.65
N LYS A 122 -12.29 -2.58 -21.31
CA LYS A 122 -13.40 -1.64 -21.57
C LYS A 122 -14.01 -1.10 -20.26
N ARG A 123 -14.23 -1.97 -19.27
CA ARG A 123 -14.79 -1.63 -17.94
C ARG A 123 -13.88 -2.17 -16.83
N PRO A 124 -12.77 -1.48 -16.51
CA PRO A 124 -11.90 -1.88 -15.40
C PRO A 124 -12.61 -1.70 -14.05
N LYS A 125 -12.20 -2.47 -13.04
CA LYS A 125 -12.68 -2.27 -11.67
C LYS A 125 -12.09 -0.97 -11.12
N ALA A 126 -12.76 -0.34 -10.17
CA ALA A 126 -12.21 0.83 -9.48
C ALA A 126 -10.98 0.49 -8.62
N ARG A 127 -10.89 -0.76 -8.13
CA ARG A 127 -9.80 -1.19 -7.24
C ARG A 127 -9.26 -2.57 -7.62
N TYR A 128 -7.95 -2.72 -7.52
CA TYR A 128 -7.23 -3.98 -7.73
C TYR A 128 -6.30 -4.22 -6.54
N LYS A 129 -6.53 -5.31 -5.81
CA LYS A 129 -5.60 -5.82 -4.78
C LYS A 129 -4.58 -6.73 -5.48
N ILE A 130 -3.29 -6.43 -5.37
CA ILE A 130 -2.21 -7.15 -6.05
C ILE A 130 -1.25 -7.67 -4.98
N ARG A 131 -1.17 -9.00 -4.85
CA ARG A 131 -0.24 -9.69 -3.94
C ARG A 131 -0.32 -9.25 -2.47
N ASN A 132 -1.50 -8.78 -2.03
CA ASN A 132 -1.72 -8.43 -0.62
C ASN A 132 -1.53 -9.63 0.31
N ASN A 133 -0.99 -9.37 1.49
CA ASN A 133 -0.86 -10.35 2.54
C ASN A 133 -2.26 -10.76 3.07
N LYS A 134 -2.60 -12.04 2.98
CA LYS A 134 -3.91 -12.57 3.38
C LYS A 134 -4.24 -12.29 4.85
N GLY A 135 -3.25 -12.34 5.74
CA GLY A 135 -3.42 -12.03 7.16
C GLY A 135 -3.75 -10.56 7.38
N ARG A 136 -3.00 -9.65 6.73
CA ARG A 136 -3.27 -8.20 6.78
C ARG A 136 -4.65 -7.87 6.22
N ARG A 137 -5.04 -8.53 5.13
CA ARG A 137 -6.38 -8.39 4.54
C ARG A 137 -7.50 -8.83 5.47
N LEU A 138 -7.30 -9.88 6.26
CA LEU A 138 -8.29 -10.32 7.25
C LEU A 138 -8.44 -9.29 8.37
N MET A 139 -7.30 -8.74 8.83
CA MET A 139 -7.28 -7.69 9.86
C MET A 139 -8.04 -6.43 9.44
N GLU A 140 -8.14 -6.11 8.14
CA GLU A 140 -8.96 -4.96 7.65
C GLU A 140 -10.43 -5.01 8.12
N PHE A 141 -10.95 -6.18 8.50
CA PHE A 141 -12.35 -6.36 8.90
C PHE A 141 -12.52 -6.62 10.41
N LEU A 142 -11.43 -6.68 11.17
CA LEU A 142 -11.48 -6.93 12.60
C LEU A 142 -11.67 -5.62 13.38
N PRO A 143 -12.31 -5.65 14.56
CA PRO A 143 -12.33 -4.50 15.47
C PRO A 143 -10.92 -4.09 15.88
N SER A 144 -10.66 -2.79 16.05
CA SER A 144 -9.34 -2.27 16.44
C SER A 144 -8.79 -2.93 17.70
N SER A 145 -9.63 -3.16 18.71
CA SER A 145 -9.24 -3.82 19.97
C SER A 145 -8.64 -5.22 19.75
N LEU A 146 -9.16 -5.97 18.78
CA LEU A 146 -8.64 -7.29 18.45
C LEU A 146 -7.31 -7.20 17.69
N ILE A 147 -7.19 -6.23 16.78
CA ILE A 147 -5.93 -5.97 16.06
C ILE A 147 -4.86 -5.56 17.06
N ASP A 148 -5.15 -4.62 17.96
CA ASP A 148 -4.25 -4.12 18.98
C ASP A 148 -3.83 -5.25 19.94
N PHE A 149 -4.76 -6.11 20.35
CA PHE A 149 -4.45 -7.29 21.15
C PHE A 149 -3.46 -8.24 20.44
N VAL A 150 -3.71 -8.53 19.15
CA VAL A 150 -2.82 -9.38 18.35
C VAL A 150 -1.44 -8.73 18.20
N LEU A 151 -1.38 -7.43 17.90
CA LEU A 151 -0.13 -6.69 17.77
C LEU A 151 0.65 -6.65 19.08
N LEU A 152 -0.01 -6.39 20.21
CA LEU A 152 0.62 -6.44 21.53
C LEU A 152 1.19 -7.83 21.81
N LYS A 153 0.45 -8.90 21.52
CA LYS A 153 0.94 -10.27 21.73
C LYS A 153 2.13 -10.64 20.83
N MET A 154 2.21 -10.05 19.64
CA MET A 154 3.29 -10.29 18.68
C MET A 154 4.53 -9.43 18.93
N LEU A 155 4.36 -8.19 19.41
CA LEU A 155 5.39 -7.16 19.41
C LEU A 155 5.79 -6.66 20.81
N LYS A 156 5.04 -6.99 21.87
CA LYS A 156 5.46 -6.81 23.26
C LYS A 156 6.27 -8.01 23.70
#